data_AF-A0A7X9GK63-F1
#
_entry.id   AF-A0A7X9GK63-F1
#
_cell.length_a   1.000
_cell.length_b   1.000
_cell.length_c   1.000
_cell.angle_alpha   90.00
_cell.angle_beta   90.00
_cell.angle_gamma   90.00
#
_symmetry.space_group_name_H-M   'P 1'
#
loop_
_entity.id
_entity.type
_entity.pdbx_description
1 polymer ?
#
loop_
_entity_poly.entity_id
_entity_poly.type
_entity_poly.pdbx_seq_one_letter_code
_entity_poly.pdbx_strand_id
1 'polypeptide(L)'
;MQGKTLYTILLSIIAVLTLALTVLIIILFTFNAERVPSANVGGEVTRIVPPDEQTEYKLFGSSNDSNTDNIFTIKSTSQHPNSFIMASVSIIYDGGKRNKYLEERTDLIERVYLSQLKEATIEYFRGQTFEQLQTSDSMKIAREALLDIYNDIISNQGTEERFIIKVVFDKWILQ
;
A
#
# COMPACT_ATOMS: atom_id res chain seq x y z
N MET A 1 56.11 24.25 -18.75
CA MET A 1 55.36 24.26 -17.46
C MET A 1 53.85 23.99 -17.58
N GLN A 2 53.25 23.95 -18.77
CA GLN A 2 51.78 23.91 -18.97
C GLN A 2 51.01 22.81 -18.22
N GLY A 3 51.60 21.63 -18.00
CA GLY A 3 50.93 20.53 -17.30
C GLY A 3 50.43 20.88 -15.90
N LYS A 4 51.16 21.72 -15.14
CA LYS A 4 50.72 22.15 -13.80
C LYS A 4 49.41 22.94 -13.87
N THR A 5 49.28 23.85 -14.83
CA THR A 5 48.07 24.65 -15.05
C THR A 5 46.86 23.77 -15.38
N LEU A 6 47.04 22.72 -16.20
CA LEU A 6 45.96 21.79 -16.53
C LEU A 6 45.47 21.02 -15.30
N TYR A 7 46.36 20.55 -14.44
CA TYR A 7 45.97 19.90 -13.17
C TYR A 7 45.24 20.87 -12.23
N THR A 8 45.66 22.14 -12.14
CA THR A 8 44.95 23.15 -11.34
C THR A 8 43.54 23.43 -11.87
N ILE A 9 43.36 23.48 -13.20
CA ILE A 9 42.04 23.64 -13.82
C ILE A 9 41.15 22.42 -13.53
N LEU A 10 41.68 21.20 -13.71
CA LEU A 10 40.96 19.96 -13.44
C LEU A 10 40.53 19.85 -11.96
N LEU A 11 41.43 20.19 -11.03
CA LEU A 11 41.17 20.20 -9.59
C LEU A 11 40.06 21.20 -9.22
N SER A 12 40.08 22.39 -9.85
CA SER A 12 39.06 23.43 -9.67
C SER A 12 37.68 22.94 -10.14
N ILE A 13 37.60 22.32 -11.31
CA ILE A 13 36.35 21.73 -11.84
C ILE A 13 35.81 20.65 -10.89
N ILE A 14 36.68 19.75 -10.40
CA ILE A 14 36.28 18.70 -9.45
C ILE A 14 35.75 19.32 -8.15
N ALA A 15 36.40 20.36 -7.61
CA ALA A 15 35.97 21.04 -6.40
C ALA A 15 34.61 21.76 -6.54
N VAL A 16 34.32 22.36 -7.69
CA VAL A 16 33.00 22.96 -7.97
C VAL A 16 31.93 21.87 -8.11
N LEU A 17 32.23 20.76 -8.79
CA LEU A 17 31.28 19.66 -8.96
C LEU A 17 30.94 18.95 -7.65
N THR A 18 31.91 18.70 -6.77
CA THR A 18 31.65 18.07 -5.45
C THR A 18 30.88 19.00 -4.52
N LEU A 19 31.16 20.31 -4.54
CA LEU A 19 30.38 21.29 -3.79
C LEU A 19 28.92 21.36 -4.28
N ALA A 20 28.70 21.41 -5.59
CA ALA A 20 27.36 21.41 -6.17
C ALA A 20 26.57 20.12 -5.83
N LEU A 21 27.22 18.95 -5.90
CA LEU A 21 26.62 17.68 -5.50
C LEU A 21 26.27 17.65 -4.00
N THR A 22 27.13 18.21 -3.15
CA THR A 22 26.88 18.28 -1.69
C THR A 22 25.67 19.16 -1.37
N VAL A 23 25.55 20.32 -2.02
CA VAL A 23 24.37 21.19 -1.89
C VAL A 23 23.11 20.48 -2.39
N LEU A 24 23.17 19.75 -3.51
CA LEU A 24 22.03 18.98 -4.02
C LEU A 24 21.62 17.87 -3.05
N ILE A 25 22.56 17.19 -2.39
CA ILE A 25 22.25 16.19 -1.35
C ILE A 25 21.55 16.85 -0.16
N ILE A 26 22.05 17.99 0.34
CA ILE A 26 21.42 18.72 1.45
C ILE A 26 20.00 19.17 1.08
N ILE A 27 19.79 19.67 -0.13
CA ILE A 27 18.47 20.04 -0.67
C ILE A 27 17.55 18.80 -0.74
N LEU A 28 18.01 17.70 -1.34
CA LEU A 28 17.21 16.49 -1.49
C LEU A 28 16.83 15.91 -0.12
N PHE A 29 17.76 15.86 0.83
CA PHE A 29 17.46 15.41 2.19
C PHE A 29 16.56 16.38 2.95
N THR A 30 16.71 17.70 2.85
CA THR A 30 15.82 18.63 3.59
C THR A 30 14.39 18.63 3.05
N PHE A 31 14.18 18.54 1.72
CA PHE A 31 12.85 18.45 1.13
C PHE A 31 12.20 17.05 1.27
N ASN A 32 12.99 16.00 1.52
CA ASN A 32 12.44 14.67 1.87
C ASN A 32 12.35 14.45 3.41
N ALA A 33 13.00 15.27 4.23
CA ALA A 33 12.89 15.21 5.70
C ALA A 33 11.49 15.61 6.20
N GLU A 34 10.76 16.44 5.45
CA GLU A 34 9.32 16.69 5.69
C GLU A 34 8.43 15.47 5.34
N ARG A 35 9.03 14.34 4.94
CA ARG A 35 8.41 13.01 4.89
C ARG A 35 8.98 12.03 5.93
N VAL A 36 9.55 12.53 7.02
CA VAL A 36 9.30 11.84 8.30
C VAL A 36 7.80 11.99 8.56
N PRO A 37 6.99 10.91 8.60
CA PRO A 37 5.61 11.04 9.02
C PRO A 37 5.64 11.57 10.45
N SER A 38 5.15 12.80 10.64
CA SER A 38 5.04 13.38 11.98
C SER A 38 4.26 12.39 12.84
N ALA A 39 4.87 11.94 13.93
CA ALA A 39 4.23 11.04 14.88
C ALA A 39 3.16 11.82 15.64
N ASN A 40 2.03 12.09 14.97
CA ASN A 40 0.85 12.66 15.56
C ASN A 40 0.33 11.68 16.61
N VAL A 41 0.72 11.89 17.86
CA VAL A 41 0.15 11.25 19.06
C VAL A 41 -1.23 11.85 19.32
N GLY A 42 -2.08 11.66 18.33
CA GLY A 42 -3.50 11.97 18.22
C GLY A 42 -4.18 11.04 17.20
N GLY A 43 -3.48 9.99 16.76
CA GLY A 43 -4.11 8.91 16.02
C GLY A 43 -5.18 8.22 16.87
N GLU A 44 -6.27 7.85 16.23
CA GLU A 44 -7.29 6.96 16.80
C GLU A 44 -6.61 5.77 17.47
N VAL A 45 -7.00 5.44 18.70
CA VAL A 45 -6.47 4.25 19.38
C VAL A 45 -6.99 3.04 18.63
N THR A 46 -6.18 2.52 17.72
CA THR A 46 -6.49 1.34 16.91
C THR A 46 -6.76 0.19 17.87
N ARG A 47 -8.05 -0.11 18.03
CA ARG A 47 -8.54 -0.92 19.13
C ARG A 47 -7.87 -2.29 19.06
N ILE A 48 -7.34 -2.79 20.18
CA ILE A 48 -6.87 -4.18 20.25
C ILE A 48 -8.12 -5.06 20.35
N VAL A 49 -8.72 -5.32 19.19
CA VAL A 49 -9.96 -6.10 19.05
C VAL A 49 -9.65 -7.56 19.38
N PRO A 50 -10.32 -8.18 20.37
CA PRO A 50 -10.14 -9.60 20.66
C PRO A 50 -10.62 -10.45 19.47
N PRO A 51 -10.10 -11.68 19.27
CA PRO A 51 -10.50 -12.52 18.14
C PRO A 51 -12.01 -12.72 18.01
N ASP A 52 -12.73 -12.78 19.13
CA ASP A 52 -14.19 -12.97 19.20
C ASP A 52 -15.03 -11.78 18.66
N GLU A 53 -14.38 -10.63 18.41
CA GLU A 53 -14.98 -9.42 17.85
C GLU A 53 -14.42 -9.06 16.46
N GLN A 54 -13.54 -9.90 15.90
CA GLN A 54 -13.01 -9.77 14.54
C GLN A 54 -13.92 -10.52 13.56
N THR A 55 -14.39 -9.85 12.51
CA THR A 55 -15.16 -10.48 11.44
C THR A 55 -14.37 -10.43 10.13
N GLU A 56 -14.37 -11.51 9.36
CA GLU A 56 -13.77 -11.57 8.02
C GLU A 56 -14.84 -11.29 6.95
N TYR A 57 -14.55 -10.35 6.06
CA TYR A 57 -15.33 -10.07 4.86
C TYR A 57 -14.50 -10.36 3.60
N LYS A 58 -15.04 -11.19 2.71
CA LYS A 58 -14.42 -11.55 1.43
C LYS A 58 -14.76 -10.52 0.37
N LEU A 59 -13.77 -9.74 -0.05
CA LEU A 59 -13.97 -8.71 -1.08
C LEU A 59 -14.39 -9.32 -2.42
N PHE A 60 -13.85 -10.48 -2.76
CA PHE A 60 -13.98 -11.11 -4.07
C PHE A 60 -14.62 -12.49 -3.93
N GLY A 61 -15.43 -12.86 -4.93
CA GLY A 61 -16.42 -13.95 -4.83
C GLY A 61 -17.83 -13.44 -4.53
N SER A 62 -18.73 -14.38 -4.25
CA SER A 62 -20.13 -14.14 -3.83
C SER A 62 -20.45 -15.09 -2.68
N SER A 63 -21.42 -14.76 -1.82
CA SER A 63 -21.70 -15.51 -0.57
C SER A 63 -22.15 -16.97 -0.77
N ASN A 64 -22.41 -17.40 -2.02
CA ASN A 64 -22.70 -18.78 -2.42
C ASN A 64 -21.60 -19.41 -3.30
N ASP A 65 -20.55 -18.68 -3.68
CA ASP A 65 -19.45 -19.19 -4.50
C ASP A 65 -18.25 -19.56 -3.61
N SER A 66 -17.75 -20.79 -3.78
CA SER A 66 -16.57 -21.26 -3.05
C SER A 66 -15.27 -20.69 -3.62
N ASN A 67 -15.32 -20.05 -4.79
CA ASN A 67 -14.16 -19.47 -5.46
C ASN A 67 -14.07 -17.95 -5.23
N THR A 68 -13.26 -17.55 -4.25
CA THR A 68 -12.93 -16.13 -4.00
C THR A 68 -11.79 -15.60 -4.87
N ASP A 69 -11.10 -16.49 -5.59
CA ASP A 69 -9.94 -16.15 -6.42
C ASP A 69 -10.35 -15.20 -7.55
N ASN A 70 -9.71 -14.03 -7.63
CA ASN A 70 -9.88 -13.10 -8.73
C ASN A 70 -8.54 -12.83 -9.43
N ILE A 71 -8.61 -12.58 -10.74
CA ILE A 71 -7.45 -12.36 -11.60
C ILE A 71 -7.31 -10.86 -11.81
N PHE A 72 -6.17 -10.32 -11.39
CA PHE A 72 -5.81 -8.91 -11.51
C PHE A 72 -4.70 -8.74 -12.55
N THR A 73 -4.93 -7.90 -13.56
CA THR A 73 -3.88 -7.51 -14.51
C THR A 73 -2.84 -6.66 -13.81
N ILE A 74 -1.56 -6.98 -14.01
CA ILE A 74 -0.44 -6.24 -13.43
C ILE A 74 0.25 -5.36 -14.48
N LYS A 75 1.19 -4.51 -14.06
CA LYS A 75 1.88 -3.59 -14.95
C LYS A 75 2.83 -4.33 -15.89
N SER A 76 2.48 -4.37 -17.18
CA SER A 76 3.29 -4.94 -18.26
C SER A 76 4.73 -4.41 -18.26
N THR A 77 5.70 -5.31 -18.41
CA THR A 77 7.12 -4.97 -18.65
C THR A 77 7.60 -5.59 -19.96
N SER A 78 8.78 -5.17 -20.45
CA SER A 78 9.37 -5.73 -21.68
C SER A 78 9.70 -7.23 -21.59
N GLN A 79 9.77 -7.79 -20.39
CA GLN A 79 9.95 -9.23 -20.15
C GLN A 79 8.60 -9.93 -19.87
N HIS A 80 7.66 -9.24 -19.24
CA HIS A 80 6.35 -9.75 -18.83
C HIS A 80 5.22 -8.86 -19.38
N PRO A 81 4.89 -8.95 -20.69
CA PRO A 81 3.91 -8.06 -21.32
C PRO A 81 2.46 -8.37 -20.92
N ASN A 82 2.13 -9.65 -20.69
CA ASN A 82 0.75 -10.14 -20.50
C ASN A 82 0.55 -10.85 -19.14
N SER A 83 1.41 -10.57 -18.15
CA SER A 83 1.33 -11.23 -16.84
C SER A 83 0.15 -10.73 -15.99
N PHE A 84 -0.27 -11.57 -15.05
CA PHE A 84 -1.37 -11.33 -14.13
C PHE A 84 -1.10 -11.97 -12.76
N ILE A 85 -1.83 -11.53 -11.75
CA ILE A 85 -1.83 -12.16 -10.43
C ILE A 85 -3.24 -12.65 -10.08
N MET A 86 -3.36 -13.92 -9.73
CA MET A 86 -4.58 -14.49 -9.15
C MET A 86 -4.47 -14.48 -7.64
N ALA A 87 -5.36 -13.75 -6.97
CA ALA A 87 -5.39 -13.62 -5.52
C ALA A 87 -6.81 -13.72 -4.94
N SER A 88 -6.91 -14.31 -3.75
CA SER A 88 -8.08 -14.18 -2.86
C SER A 88 -7.78 -13.05 -1.88
N VAL A 89 -8.70 -12.09 -1.70
CA VAL A 89 -8.50 -10.94 -0.80
C VAL A 89 -9.65 -10.84 0.19
N SER A 90 -9.31 -10.89 1.48
CA SER A 90 -10.23 -10.74 2.61
C SER A 90 -9.84 -9.55 3.48
N ILE A 91 -10.84 -8.90 4.05
CA ILE A 91 -10.72 -7.82 5.04
C ILE A 91 -11.12 -8.38 6.41
N ILE A 92 -10.33 -8.11 7.45
CA ILE A 92 -10.74 -8.33 8.84
C ILE A 92 -11.05 -6.97 9.48
N TYR A 93 -12.24 -6.83 10.06
CA TYR A 93 -12.76 -5.58 10.60
C TYR A 93 -13.38 -5.76 12.00
N ASP A 94 -13.53 -4.65 12.74
CA ASP A 94 -14.10 -4.65 14.10
C ASP A 94 -15.64 -4.67 14.06
N GLY A 95 -16.24 -5.77 14.56
CA GLY A 95 -17.68 -5.83 14.83
C GLY A 95 -18.11 -4.94 16.02
N GLY A 96 -17.15 -4.35 16.71
CA GLY A 96 -17.31 -3.54 17.92
C GLY A 96 -17.55 -4.41 19.15
N LYS A 97 -17.63 -3.76 20.32
CA LYS A 97 -17.75 -4.48 21.60
C LYS A 97 -18.99 -5.39 21.61
N ARG A 98 -18.78 -6.70 21.77
CA ARG A 98 -19.75 -7.80 21.65
C ARG A 98 -20.49 -7.86 20.29
N ASN A 99 -19.82 -7.52 19.19
CA ASN A 99 -20.35 -7.53 17.82
C ASN A 99 -21.59 -6.66 17.60
N LYS A 100 -21.78 -5.62 18.44
CA LYS A 100 -22.94 -4.71 18.41
C LYS A 100 -23.10 -3.96 17.08
N TYR A 101 -21.99 -3.70 16.38
CA TYR A 101 -21.95 -2.95 15.13
C TYR A 101 -21.68 -3.84 13.91
N LEU A 102 -21.71 -5.16 14.07
CA LEU A 102 -21.35 -6.12 13.00
C LEU A 102 -22.29 -5.99 11.79
N GLU A 103 -23.61 -6.05 11.99
CA GLU A 103 -24.58 -5.94 10.88
C GLU A 103 -24.47 -4.57 10.17
N GLU A 104 -24.35 -3.49 10.93
CA GLU A 104 -24.21 -2.12 10.41
C GLU A 104 -22.92 -1.95 9.58
N ARG A 105 -21.79 -2.48 10.07
CA ARG A 105 -20.49 -2.41 9.37
C ARG A 105 -20.41 -3.38 8.20
N THR A 106 -21.14 -4.50 8.25
CA THR A 106 -21.31 -5.39 7.09
C THR A 106 -22.10 -4.69 5.99
N ASP A 107 -23.26 -4.10 6.28
CA ASP A 107 -24.12 -3.44 5.28
C ASP A 107 -23.43 -2.20 4.68
N LEU A 108 -22.65 -1.44 5.47
CA LEU A 108 -21.78 -0.37 4.98
C LEU A 108 -20.67 -0.89 4.04
N ILE A 109 -19.96 -1.96 4.41
CA ILE A 109 -18.98 -2.59 3.52
C ILE A 109 -19.67 -3.04 2.22
N GLU A 110 -20.75 -3.83 2.31
CA GLU A 110 -21.41 -4.43 1.15
C GLU A 110 -22.04 -3.41 0.19
N ARG A 111 -22.71 -2.36 0.71
CA ARG A 111 -23.48 -1.42 -0.12
C ARG A 111 -22.70 -0.18 -0.54
N VAL A 112 -21.85 0.36 0.34
CA VAL A 112 -21.24 1.69 0.16
C VAL A 112 -19.79 1.57 -0.31
N TYR A 113 -19.02 0.68 0.31
CA TYR A 113 -17.58 0.61 0.10
C TYR A 113 -17.13 -0.49 -0.86
N LEU A 114 -17.91 -1.57 -1.03
CA LEU A 114 -17.50 -2.77 -1.79
C LEU A 114 -16.92 -2.47 -3.17
N SER A 115 -17.58 -1.60 -3.94
CA SER A 115 -17.12 -1.20 -5.28
C SER A 115 -15.80 -0.43 -5.23
N GLN A 116 -15.66 0.51 -4.29
CA GLN A 116 -14.46 1.34 -4.12
C GLN A 116 -13.27 0.51 -3.63
N LEU A 117 -13.50 -0.41 -2.69
CA LEU A 117 -12.48 -1.33 -2.18
C LEU A 117 -12.02 -2.31 -3.27
N LYS A 118 -12.94 -2.81 -4.10
CA LYS A 118 -12.62 -3.63 -5.30
C LYS A 118 -11.79 -2.86 -6.31
N GLU A 119 -12.24 -1.65 -6.67
CA GLU A 119 -11.55 -0.77 -7.61
C GLU A 119 -10.14 -0.44 -7.13
N ALA A 120 -9.98 0.00 -5.88
CA ALA A 120 -8.68 0.28 -5.28
C ALA A 120 -7.73 -0.94 -5.24
N THR A 121 -8.27 -2.15 -5.08
CA THR A 121 -7.48 -3.39 -5.15
C THR A 121 -6.99 -3.66 -6.58
N ILE A 122 -7.84 -3.46 -7.58
CA ILE A 122 -7.49 -3.58 -9.00
C ILE A 122 -6.45 -2.51 -9.38
N GLU A 123 -6.66 -1.26 -8.97
CA GLU A 123 -5.73 -0.13 -9.14
C GLU A 123 -4.34 -0.44 -8.56
N TYR A 124 -4.29 -0.98 -7.34
CA TYR A 124 -3.05 -1.36 -6.66
C TYR A 124 -2.25 -2.39 -7.48
N PHE A 125 -2.87 -3.51 -7.86
CA PHE A 125 -2.19 -4.56 -8.63
C PHE A 125 -1.81 -4.10 -10.04
N ARG A 126 -2.65 -3.30 -10.70
CA ARG A 126 -2.37 -2.65 -11.99
C ARG A 126 -1.16 -1.69 -11.92
N GLY A 127 -0.80 -1.22 -10.73
CA GLY A 127 0.38 -0.40 -10.47
C GLY A 127 1.70 -1.19 -10.31
N GLN A 128 1.66 -2.43 -9.83
CA GLN A 128 2.86 -3.24 -9.54
C GLN A 128 3.40 -3.97 -10.77
N THR A 129 4.72 -4.15 -10.87
CA THR A 129 5.34 -5.06 -11.85
C THR A 129 5.44 -6.50 -11.35
N PHE A 130 5.69 -7.43 -12.27
CA PHE A 130 5.94 -8.84 -11.97
C PHE A 130 7.07 -9.02 -10.95
N GLU A 131 8.18 -8.29 -11.14
CA GLU A 131 9.37 -8.37 -10.27
C GLU A 131 9.04 -7.95 -8.82
N GLN A 132 8.22 -6.91 -8.66
CA GLN A 132 7.79 -6.42 -7.34
C GLN A 132 6.93 -7.49 -6.63
N LEU A 133 5.98 -8.10 -7.35
CA LEU A 133 5.07 -9.14 -6.84
C LEU A 133 5.73 -10.52 -6.64
N GLN A 134 6.93 -10.73 -7.20
CA GLN A 134 7.73 -11.95 -7.02
C GLN A 134 8.61 -11.91 -5.75
N THR A 135 8.83 -10.73 -5.14
CA THR A 135 9.62 -10.62 -3.91
C THR A 135 8.98 -11.33 -2.72
N SER A 136 9.80 -11.79 -1.76
CA SER A 136 9.35 -12.41 -0.50
C SER A 136 8.39 -11.53 0.30
N ASP A 137 8.63 -10.22 0.28
CA ASP A 137 7.91 -9.23 1.08
C ASP A 137 6.72 -8.62 0.34
N SER A 138 6.55 -8.93 -0.95
CA SER A 138 5.44 -8.44 -1.80
C SER A 138 4.07 -8.55 -1.15
N MET A 139 3.74 -9.75 -0.65
CA MET A 139 2.48 -10.06 0.01
C MET A 139 2.33 -9.35 1.38
N LYS A 140 3.44 -8.96 2.02
CA LYS A 140 3.39 -8.13 3.23
C LYS A 140 3.12 -6.67 2.86
N ILE A 141 3.89 -6.13 1.91
CA ILE A 141 3.77 -4.77 1.38
C ILE A 141 2.34 -4.53 0.84
N ALA A 142 1.76 -5.52 0.15
CA ALA A 142 0.39 -5.45 -0.35
C ALA A 142 -0.67 -5.46 0.77
N ARG A 143 -0.46 -6.19 1.88
CA ARG A 143 -1.37 -6.13 3.03
C ARG A 143 -1.33 -4.76 3.70
N GLU A 144 -0.14 -4.21 3.91
CA GLU A 144 0.06 -2.91 4.56
C GLU A 144 -0.49 -1.77 3.66
N ALA A 145 -0.18 -1.78 2.37
CA ALA A 145 -0.68 -0.77 1.42
C ALA A 145 -2.22 -0.81 1.26
N LEU A 146 -2.82 -2.01 1.11
CA LEU A 146 -4.28 -2.10 1.00
C LEU A 146 -4.98 -1.77 2.32
N LEU A 147 -4.39 -2.10 3.47
CA LEU A 147 -4.93 -1.73 4.79
C LEU A 147 -5.04 -0.21 4.96
N ASP A 148 -4.02 0.54 4.54
CA ASP A 148 -4.04 2.01 4.57
C ASP A 148 -5.06 2.57 3.57
N ILE A 149 -5.07 2.07 2.32
CA ILE A 149 -6.01 2.52 1.27
C ILE A 149 -7.47 2.26 1.67
N TYR A 150 -7.79 1.09 2.23
CA TYR A 150 -9.16 0.78 2.63
C TYR A 150 -9.65 1.62 3.81
N ASN A 151 -8.78 1.91 4.79
CA ASN A 151 -9.11 2.81 5.90
C ASN A 151 -9.21 4.27 5.44
N ASP A 152 -8.41 4.71 4.47
CA ASP A 152 -8.52 6.03 3.85
C ASP A 152 -9.87 6.21 3.15
N ILE A 153 -10.27 5.25 2.29
CA ILE A 153 -11.58 5.22 1.61
C ILE A 153 -12.74 5.34 2.61
N ILE A 154 -12.68 4.60 3.72
CA ILE A 154 -13.70 4.63 4.77
C ILE A 154 -13.72 6.00 5.47
N SER A 155 -12.55 6.50 5.90
CA SER A 155 -12.46 7.78 6.63
C SER A 155 -12.91 8.99 5.81
N ASN A 156 -12.56 9.04 4.51
CA ASN A 156 -12.92 10.13 3.61
C ASN A 156 -14.42 10.15 3.21
N GLN A 157 -15.16 9.08 3.50
CA GLN A 157 -16.60 8.94 3.20
C GLN A 157 -17.51 9.26 4.41
N GLY A 158 -16.96 9.83 5.49
CA GLY A 158 -17.74 10.41 6.60
C GLY A 158 -17.88 9.55 7.85
N THR A 159 -17.27 8.35 7.90
CA THR A 159 -17.08 7.61 9.16
C THR A 159 -15.72 7.96 9.76
N GLU A 160 -15.69 8.73 10.84
CA GLU A 160 -14.44 9.12 11.53
C GLU A 160 -13.69 7.93 12.17
N GLU A 161 -14.30 6.75 12.31
CA GLU A 161 -13.66 5.55 12.85
C GLU A 161 -13.02 4.66 11.76
N ARG A 162 -11.72 4.40 11.87
CA ARG A 162 -11.00 3.34 11.17
C ARG A 162 -11.33 1.97 11.76
N PHE A 163 -12.26 1.25 11.13
CA PHE A 163 -12.72 -0.05 11.61
C PHE A 163 -12.12 -1.27 10.88
N ILE A 164 -11.28 -1.10 9.85
CA ILE A 164 -10.54 -2.21 9.23
C ILE A 164 -9.22 -2.44 9.96
N ILE A 165 -9.03 -3.68 10.41
CA ILE A 165 -7.92 -4.11 11.27
C ILE A 165 -6.79 -4.73 10.43
N LYS A 166 -7.12 -5.57 9.44
CA LYS A 166 -6.13 -6.30 8.60
C LYS A 166 -6.68 -6.59 7.20
N VAL A 167 -5.76 -6.77 6.26
CA VAL A 167 -6.01 -7.43 4.97
C VAL A 167 -5.35 -8.80 4.97
N VAL A 168 -6.02 -9.80 4.44
CA VAL A 168 -5.58 -11.20 4.34
C VAL A 168 -5.60 -11.63 2.87
N PHE A 169 -4.61 -12.46 2.51
CA PHE A 169 -4.55 -13.13 1.21
C PHE A 169 -4.45 -14.63 1.46
N ASP A 170 -5.44 -15.41 1.05
CA ASP A 170 -5.41 -16.88 1.13
C ASP A 170 -4.63 -17.50 -0.03
N LYS A 171 -4.63 -16.80 -1.16
CA LYS A 171 -4.03 -17.24 -2.42
C LYS A 171 -3.29 -16.10 -3.09
N TRP A 172 -2.15 -16.42 -3.68
CA TRP A 172 -1.26 -15.48 -4.37
C TRP A 172 -0.47 -16.27 -5.42
N ILE A 173 -0.94 -16.25 -6.67
CA ILE A 173 -0.33 -16.96 -7.79
C ILE A 173 -0.05 -15.96 -8.91
N LEU A 174 1.22 -15.78 -9.24
CA LEU A 174 1.72 -14.89 -10.28
C LEU A 174 2.01 -15.69 -11.55
N GLN A 175 1.58 -15.22 -12.72
CA GLN A 175 1.76 -15.86 -14.04
C GLN A 175 2.11 -14.83 -15.12
#